data_AF-A0A937RGV9-F1
#
_entry.id   AF-A0A937RGV9-F1
#
_cell.length_a   1.000
_cell.length_b   1.000
_cell.length_c   1.000
_cell.angle_alpha   90.00
_cell.angle_beta   90.00
_cell.angle_gamma   90.00
#
_symmetry.space_group_name_H-M   'P 1'
#
loop_
_entity.id
_entity.type
_entity.pdbx_description
1 polymer ?
#
loop_
_entity_poly.entity_id
_entity_poly.type
_entity_poly.pdbx_seq_one_letter_code
_entity_poly.pdbx_strand_id
1 'polypeptide(L)'
;ALADVGQLARARRVVVAAEKVARAITDPYSQASSLAKVATGHAQIGELARAEQLARSITEPTLTVRALAGVATALADVGQLARARRVVVAAEKVARAITDPESQAAGLAEVATALARTGEYADAIQIALDITDPESQNQALADVATALAQAGEYASAEQIAECIANPDAQARTWVNMATTLLQAGKPTKAARLLGAALSTGDWTRLPLSTFADVSPNAIRAIADATASTGDDWIRAN
;
A
#
# COMPACT_ATOMS: atom_id res chain seq x y z
N ALA A 1 -15.60 -14.33 -22.41
CA ALA A 1 -15.87 -13.30 -23.43
C ALA A 1 -17.28 -12.69 -23.31
N LEU A 2 -18.37 -13.35 -23.75
CA LEU A 2 -19.73 -12.75 -23.67
C LEU A 2 -20.25 -12.59 -22.22
N ALA A 3 -19.90 -13.51 -21.32
CA ALA A 3 -20.21 -13.41 -19.90
C ALA A 3 -19.50 -12.21 -19.24
N ASP A 4 -18.22 -12.00 -19.56
CA ASP A 4 -17.42 -10.88 -19.03
C ASP A 4 -17.92 -9.53 -19.57
N VAL A 5 -18.29 -9.47 -20.85
CA VAL A 5 -18.92 -8.28 -21.47
C VAL A 5 -20.27 -7.98 -20.82
N GLY A 6 -21.08 -9.01 -20.52
CA GLY A 6 -22.35 -8.86 -19.81
C GLY A 6 -22.18 -8.38 -18.37
N GLN A 7 -21.16 -8.86 -17.66
CA GLN A 7 -20.82 -8.41 -16.30
C GLN A 7 -20.30 -6.97 -16.29
N LEU A 8 -19.43 -6.59 -17.23
CA LEU A 8 -18.93 -5.23 -17.36
C LEU A 8 -20.07 -4.24 -17.69
N ALA A 9 -20.98 -4.60 -18.60
CA ALA A 9 -22.14 -3.78 -18.91
C ALA A 9 -23.07 -3.59 -17.70
N ARG A 10 -23.25 -4.64 -16.88
CA ARG A 10 -24.01 -4.56 -15.63
C ARG A 10 -23.30 -3.68 -14.60
N ALA A 11 -22.00 -3.88 -14.40
CA ALA A 11 -21.18 -3.08 -13.49
C ALA A 11 -21.24 -1.59 -13.85
N ARG A 12 -21.12 -1.28 -15.15
CA ARG A 12 -21.26 0.08 -15.69
C ARG A 12 -22.61 0.71 -15.35
N ARG A 13 -23.72 -0.02 -15.54
CA ARG A 13 -25.06 0.47 -15.18
C ARG A 13 -25.17 0.75 -13.68
N VAL A 14 -24.61 -0.12 -12.85
CA VAL A 14 -24.63 0.04 -11.40
C VAL A 14 -23.85 1.28 -10.97
N VAL A 15 -22.62 1.50 -11.46
CA VAL A 15 -21.83 2.68 -11.06
C VAL A 15 -22.46 3.99 -11.55
N VAL A 16 -23.05 4.01 -12.75
CA VAL A 16 -23.77 5.21 -13.26
C VAL A 16 -25.02 5.52 -12.41
N ALA A 17 -25.78 4.49 -12.03
CA ALA A 17 -26.94 4.67 -11.15
C ALA A 17 -26.51 5.14 -9.75
N ALA A 18 -25.46 4.53 -9.20
CA ALA A 18 -24.87 4.93 -7.92
C ALA A 18 -24.36 6.36 -7.95
N GLU A 19 -23.75 6.82 -9.05
CA GLU A 19 -23.32 8.21 -9.22
C GLU A 19 -24.50 9.18 -9.14
N LYS A 20 -25.62 8.86 -9.82
CA LYS A 20 -26.83 9.68 -9.79
C LYS A 20 -27.39 9.78 -8.36
N VAL A 21 -27.41 8.67 -7.63
CA VAL A 21 -27.88 8.63 -6.24
C VAL A 21 -26.93 9.42 -5.34
N ALA A 22 -25.61 9.21 -5.45
CA ALA A 22 -24.61 9.91 -4.66
C ALA A 22 -24.74 11.43 -4.80
N ARG A 23 -24.91 11.94 -6.03
CA ARG A 23 -25.11 13.38 -6.29
C ARG A 23 -26.41 13.95 -5.72
N ALA A 24 -27.42 13.11 -5.49
CA ALA A 24 -28.70 13.53 -4.93
C ALA A 24 -28.69 13.55 -3.38
N ILE A 25 -27.61 13.06 -2.74
CA ILE A 25 -27.47 13.12 -1.29
C ILE A 25 -27.28 14.57 -0.85
N THR A 26 -28.10 15.02 0.09
CA THR A 26 -28.08 16.39 0.61
C THR A 26 -27.02 16.61 1.68
N ASP A 27 -26.75 15.59 2.52
CA ASP A 27 -25.71 15.67 3.55
C ASP A 27 -24.32 15.70 2.89
N PRO A 28 -23.52 16.77 3.06
CA PRO A 28 -22.27 16.94 2.33
C PRO A 28 -21.25 15.82 2.57
N TYR A 29 -21.11 15.36 3.82
CA TYR A 29 -20.16 14.31 4.15
C TYR A 29 -20.58 12.97 3.54
N SER A 30 -21.86 12.61 3.64
CA SER A 30 -22.43 11.40 3.03
C SER A 30 -22.37 11.43 1.51
N GLN A 31 -22.56 12.60 0.90
CA GLN A 31 -22.38 12.80 -0.53
C GLN A 31 -20.91 12.57 -0.92
N ALA A 32 -19.96 13.24 -0.24
CA ALA A 32 -18.52 13.09 -0.47
C ALA A 32 -18.07 11.62 -0.33
N SER A 33 -18.51 10.94 0.72
CA SER A 33 -18.23 9.52 0.98
C SER A 33 -18.79 8.61 -0.11
N SER A 34 -20.00 8.90 -0.60
CA SER A 34 -20.62 8.14 -1.68
C SER A 34 -19.92 8.39 -3.01
N LEU A 35 -19.56 9.64 -3.33
CA LEU A 35 -18.81 9.98 -4.54
C LEU A 35 -17.42 9.33 -4.54
N ALA A 36 -16.74 9.25 -3.40
CA ALA A 36 -15.47 8.52 -3.26
C ALA A 36 -15.63 7.05 -3.66
N LYS A 37 -16.66 6.37 -3.13
CA LYS A 37 -16.96 4.97 -3.48
C LYS A 37 -17.32 4.80 -4.95
N VAL A 38 -18.08 5.73 -5.52
CA VAL A 38 -18.43 5.71 -6.94
C VAL A 38 -17.19 5.92 -7.82
N ALA A 39 -16.26 6.81 -7.42
CA ALA A 39 -14.98 6.99 -8.11
C ALA A 39 -14.17 5.68 -8.13
N THR A 40 -14.06 4.99 -6.99
CA THR A 40 -13.44 3.65 -6.91
C THR A 40 -14.13 2.66 -7.85
N GLY A 41 -15.47 2.64 -7.87
CA GLY A 41 -16.23 1.77 -8.78
C GLY A 41 -15.93 2.04 -10.27
N HIS A 42 -15.87 3.31 -10.68
CA HIS A 42 -15.46 3.66 -12.04
C HIS A 42 -14.02 3.25 -12.35
N ALA A 43 -13.10 3.38 -11.39
CA ALA A 43 -11.71 2.95 -11.57
C ALA A 43 -11.60 1.44 -11.77
N GLN A 44 -12.34 0.64 -10.98
CA GLN A 44 -12.37 -0.82 -11.07
C GLN A 44 -12.89 -1.34 -12.42
N ILE A 45 -13.77 -0.60 -13.10
CA ILE A 45 -14.26 -0.97 -14.44
C ILE A 45 -13.46 -0.30 -15.58
N GLY A 46 -12.32 0.33 -15.26
CA GLY A 46 -11.43 0.96 -16.24
C GLY A 46 -11.88 2.34 -16.73
N GLU A 47 -12.95 2.92 -16.20
CA GLU A 47 -13.43 4.28 -16.53
C GLU A 47 -12.63 5.36 -15.77
N LEU A 48 -11.31 5.34 -15.91
CA LEU A 48 -10.36 6.13 -15.12
C LEU A 48 -10.53 7.65 -15.34
N ALA A 49 -11.01 8.09 -16.50
CA ALA A 49 -11.36 9.49 -16.75
C ALA A 49 -12.51 9.97 -15.86
N ARG A 50 -13.55 9.13 -15.73
CA ARG A 50 -14.70 9.46 -14.89
C ARG A 50 -14.36 9.37 -13.41
N ALA A 51 -13.61 8.33 -13.02
CA ALA A 51 -13.11 8.17 -11.66
C ALA A 51 -12.32 9.40 -11.20
N GLU A 52 -11.39 9.90 -12.03
CA GLU A 52 -10.62 11.11 -11.73
C GLU A 52 -11.51 12.36 -11.59
N GLN A 53 -12.46 12.55 -12.51
CA GLN A 53 -13.38 13.68 -12.45
C GLN A 53 -14.21 13.68 -11.16
N LEU A 54 -14.69 12.50 -10.75
CA LEU A 54 -15.45 12.36 -9.51
C LEU A 54 -14.58 12.61 -8.28
N ALA A 55 -13.39 12.03 -8.23
CA ALA A 55 -12.43 12.26 -7.15
C ALA A 55 -12.15 13.76 -6.95
N ARG A 56 -11.95 14.51 -8.03
CA ARG A 56 -11.74 15.97 -8.00
C ARG A 56 -12.96 16.79 -7.57
N SER A 57 -14.16 16.21 -7.62
CA SER A 57 -15.41 16.90 -7.24
C SER A 57 -15.79 16.71 -5.78
N ILE A 58 -15.07 15.86 -5.05
CA ILE A 58 -15.30 15.62 -3.63
C ILE A 58 -14.87 16.87 -2.85
N THR A 59 -15.70 17.29 -1.90
CA THR A 59 -15.46 18.50 -1.10
C THR A 59 -14.79 18.21 0.23
N GLU A 60 -14.83 16.97 0.70
CA GLU A 60 -14.21 16.54 1.96
C GLU A 60 -12.73 16.18 1.72
N PRO A 61 -11.76 16.91 2.30
CA PRO A 61 -10.34 16.78 1.97
C PRO A 61 -9.78 15.37 2.13
N THR A 62 -10.03 14.72 3.26
CA THR A 62 -9.54 13.35 3.54
C THR A 62 -10.10 12.35 2.52
N LEU A 63 -11.37 12.48 2.16
CA LEU A 63 -12.01 11.62 1.14
C LEU A 63 -11.50 11.91 -0.27
N THR A 64 -11.12 13.17 -0.54
CA THR A 64 -10.56 13.62 -1.81
C THR A 64 -9.17 13.02 -2.01
N VAL A 65 -8.30 13.07 -1.00
CA VAL A 65 -6.96 12.44 -1.02
C VAL A 65 -7.11 10.96 -1.35
N ARG A 66 -7.96 10.24 -0.61
CA ARG A 66 -8.19 8.82 -0.82
C ARG A 66 -8.70 8.45 -2.20
N ALA A 67 -9.65 9.22 -2.72
CA ALA A 67 -10.17 9.00 -4.06
C ALA A 67 -9.11 9.27 -5.13
N LEU A 68 -8.32 10.35 -5.00
CA LEU A 68 -7.27 10.68 -5.95
C LEU A 68 -6.12 9.66 -5.90
N ALA A 69 -5.66 9.27 -4.71
CA ALA A 69 -4.62 8.26 -4.53
C ALA A 69 -5.05 6.91 -5.13
N GLY A 70 -6.30 6.47 -4.87
CA GLY A 70 -6.85 5.26 -5.47
C GLY A 70 -6.93 5.32 -7.01
N VAL A 71 -7.30 6.47 -7.58
CA VAL A 71 -7.30 6.68 -9.04
C VAL A 71 -5.89 6.69 -9.61
N ALA A 72 -4.91 7.29 -8.92
CA ALA A 72 -3.51 7.27 -9.33
C ALA A 72 -2.96 5.83 -9.38
N THR A 73 -3.23 5.02 -8.36
CA THR A 73 -2.87 3.59 -8.34
C THR A 73 -3.51 2.84 -9.51
N ALA A 74 -4.83 3.01 -9.74
CA ALA A 74 -5.50 2.33 -10.86
C ALA A 74 -4.98 2.78 -12.23
N LEU A 75 -4.56 4.05 -12.38
CA LEU A 75 -3.87 4.54 -13.57
C LEU A 75 -2.49 3.90 -13.74
N ALA A 76 -1.75 3.70 -12.66
CA ALA A 76 -0.45 3.05 -12.68
C ALA A 76 -0.56 1.58 -13.09
N ASP A 77 -1.56 0.87 -12.56
CA ASP A 77 -1.81 -0.56 -12.87
C ASP A 77 -2.05 -0.81 -14.36
N VAL A 78 -2.66 0.16 -15.07
CA VAL A 78 -2.88 0.08 -16.53
C VAL A 78 -1.78 0.77 -17.35
N GLY A 79 -0.66 1.15 -16.72
CA GLY A 79 0.51 1.76 -17.37
C GLY A 79 0.37 3.24 -17.76
N GLN A 80 -0.68 3.94 -17.31
CA GLN A 80 -0.84 5.38 -17.55
C GLN A 80 -0.03 6.24 -16.55
N LEU A 81 1.27 5.95 -16.43
CA LEU A 81 2.16 6.52 -15.39
C LEU A 81 2.20 8.05 -15.38
N ALA A 82 2.31 8.69 -16.55
CA ALA A 82 2.33 10.16 -16.63
C ALA A 82 1.02 10.81 -16.14
N ARG A 83 -0.10 10.11 -16.27
CA ARG A 83 -1.39 10.58 -15.74
C ARG A 83 -1.51 10.27 -14.25
N ALA A 84 -1.11 9.07 -13.83
CA ALA A 84 -1.05 8.68 -12.43
C ALA A 84 -0.24 9.69 -11.60
N ARG A 85 0.95 10.07 -12.08
CA ARG A 85 1.82 11.10 -11.48
C ARG A 85 1.10 12.43 -11.27
N ARG A 86 0.35 12.91 -12.28
CA ARG A 86 -0.41 14.16 -12.15
C ARG A 86 -1.52 14.07 -11.12
N VAL A 87 -2.16 12.91 -10.99
CA VAL A 87 -3.23 12.69 -10.02
C VAL A 87 -2.68 12.60 -8.61
N VAL A 88 -1.57 11.89 -8.39
CA VAL A 88 -0.97 11.77 -7.05
C VAL A 88 -0.37 13.09 -6.57
N VAL A 89 0.21 13.93 -7.44
CA VAL A 89 0.62 15.30 -7.07
C VAL A 89 -0.57 16.16 -6.61
N ALA A 90 -1.75 15.97 -7.23
CA ALA A 90 -2.96 16.64 -6.76
C ALA A 90 -3.41 16.11 -5.39
N ALA A 91 -3.30 14.80 -5.16
CA ALA A 91 -3.59 14.18 -3.85
C ALA A 91 -2.64 14.71 -2.77
N GLU A 92 -1.33 14.78 -3.04
CA GLU A 92 -0.33 15.33 -2.11
C GLU A 92 -0.67 16.77 -1.71
N LYS A 93 -0.99 17.62 -2.69
CA LYS A 93 -1.36 19.01 -2.42
C LYS A 93 -2.55 19.11 -1.47
N VAL A 94 -3.55 18.26 -1.64
CA VAL A 94 -4.72 18.24 -0.74
C VAL A 94 -4.32 17.71 0.63
N ALA A 95 -3.55 16.61 0.71
CA ALA A 95 -3.10 16.02 1.97
C ALA A 95 -2.30 17.03 2.81
N ARG A 96 -1.34 17.74 2.22
CA ARG A 96 -0.56 18.79 2.90
C ARG A 96 -1.40 19.98 3.35
N ALA A 97 -2.58 20.20 2.76
CA ALA A 97 -3.50 21.27 3.16
C ALA A 97 -4.47 20.86 4.28
N ILE A 98 -4.53 19.58 4.65
CA ILE A 98 -5.33 19.10 5.79
C ILE A 98 -4.72 19.67 7.08
N THR A 99 -5.56 20.28 7.92
CA THR A 99 -5.13 20.93 9.17
C THR A 99 -5.07 19.99 10.35
N ASP A 100 -5.93 18.96 10.37
CA ASP A 100 -5.93 17.93 11.39
C ASP A 100 -4.69 17.03 11.20
N PRO A 101 -3.76 16.94 12.18
CA PRO A 101 -2.50 16.22 11.99
C PRO A 101 -2.67 14.72 11.71
N GLU A 102 -3.61 14.06 12.37
CA GLU A 102 -3.87 12.63 12.17
C GLU A 102 -4.42 12.37 10.76
N SER A 103 -5.38 13.17 10.32
CA SER A 103 -5.93 13.09 8.95
C SER A 103 -4.90 13.46 7.88
N GLN A 104 -4.02 14.44 8.16
CA GLN A 104 -2.92 14.79 7.27
C GLN A 104 -1.93 13.64 7.14
N ALA A 105 -1.52 13.03 8.25
CA ALA A 105 -0.60 11.90 8.26
C ALA A 105 -1.18 10.70 7.50
N ALA A 106 -2.44 10.35 7.73
CA ALA A 106 -3.13 9.29 7.01
C ALA A 106 -3.20 9.59 5.50
N GLY A 107 -3.51 10.84 5.13
CA GLY A 107 -3.53 11.26 3.72
C GLY A 107 -2.15 11.20 3.06
N LEU A 108 -1.08 11.61 3.75
CA LEU A 108 0.28 11.50 3.25
C LEU A 108 0.74 10.04 3.12
N ALA A 109 0.29 9.14 4.00
CA ALA A 109 0.53 7.71 3.87
C ALA A 109 -0.08 7.16 2.57
N GLU A 110 -1.34 7.50 2.28
CA GLU A 110 -1.99 7.08 1.02
C GLU A 110 -1.28 7.65 -0.23
N VAL A 111 -0.77 8.88 -0.15
CA VAL A 111 0.03 9.51 -1.22
C VAL A 111 1.36 8.79 -1.43
N ALA A 112 2.09 8.46 -0.35
CA ALA A 112 3.34 7.70 -0.44
C ALA A 112 3.12 6.34 -1.12
N THR A 113 2.07 5.61 -0.72
CA THR A 113 1.70 4.32 -1.33
C THR A 113 1.38 4.49 -2.82
N ALA A 114 0.63 5.53 -3.20
CA ALA A 114 0.33 5.80 -4.60
C ALA A 114 1.58 6.19 -5.42
N LEU A 115 2.48 7.01 -4.87
CA LEU A 115 3.75 7.36 -5.54
C LEU A 115 4.60 6.12 -5.80
N ALA A 116 4.72 5.23 -4.82
CA ALA A 116 5.45 3.98 -4.98
C ALA A 116 4.86 3.09 -6.10
N ARG A 117 3.53 3.07 -6.23
CA ARG A 117 2.84 2.38 -7.35
C ARG A 117 3.11 3.03 -8.71
N THR A 118 3.38 4.33 -8.75
CA THR A 118 3.79 5.03 -9.99
C THR A 118 5.27 4.87 -10.34
N GLY A 119 6.07 4.25 -9.47
CA GLY A 119 7.52 4.13 -9.63
C GLY A 119 8.33 5.31 -9.12
N GLU A 120 7.69 6.31 -8.50
CA GLU A 120 8.31 7.51 -7.94
C GLU A 120 8.84 7.22 -6.52
N TYR A 121 9.76 6.25 -6.41
CA TYR A 121 10.17 5.71 -5.11
C TYR A 121 10.86 6.74 -4.21
N ALA A 122 11.67 7.62 -4.76
CA ALA A 122 12.37 8.64 -3.97
C ALA A 122 11.37 9.60 -3.29
N ASP A 123 10.38 10.07 -4.05
CA ASP A 123 9.32 10.94 -3.52
C ASP A 123 8.45 10.18 -2.51
N ALA A 124 8.12 8.91 -2.79
CA ALA A 124 7.36 8.06 -1.87
C ALA A 124 8.07 7.87 -0.52
N ILE A 125 9.38 7.60 -0.55
CA ILE A 125 10.22 7.45 0.65
C ILE A 125 10.26 8.77 1.43
N GLN A 126 10.49 9.89 0.74
CA GLN A 126 10.56 11.20 1.40
C GLN A 126 9.25 11.53 2.11
N ILE A 127 8.11 11.35 1.44
CA ILE A 127 6.81 11.59 2.06
C ILE A 127 6.57 10.64 3.24
N ALA A 128 6.90 9.35 3.11
CA ALA A 128 6.74 8.41 4.20
C ALA A 128 7.55 8.82 5.45
N LEU A 129 8.79 9.27 5.26
CA LEU A 129 9.65 9.74 6.35
C LEU A 129 9.18 11.07 6.96
N ASP A 130 8.54 11.94 6.19
CA ASP A 130 7.98 13.22 6.66
C ASP A 130 6.72 13.04 7.53
N ILE A 131 6.08 11.86 7.53
CA ILE A 131 4.87 11.60 8.32
C ILE A 131 5.22 11.60 9.81
N THR A 132 4.53 12.45 10.58
CA THR A 132 4.78 12.64 12.01
C THR A 132 4.06 11.65 12.91
N ASP A 133 2.91 11.12 12.46
CA ASP A 133 2.18 10.09 13.18
C ASP A 133 2.88 8.73 13.01
N PRO A 134 3.34 8.07 14.10
CA PRO A 134 4.12 6.84 13.99
C PRO A 134 3.37 5.68 13.33
N GLU A 135 2.06 5.53 13.56
CA GLU A 135 1.29 4.43 12.96
C GLU A 135 1.18 4.61 11.44
N SER A 136 0.81 5.81 10.99
CA SER A 136 0.74 6.18 9.58
C SER A 136 2.11 6.10 8.89
N GLN A 137 3.19 6.54 9.56
CA GLN A 137 4.55 6.43 9.04
C GLN A 137 4.95 4.97 8.84
N ASN A 138 4.76 4.12 9.85
CA ASN A 138 5.09 2.69 9.76
C ASN A 138 4.33 2.01 8.61
N GLN A 139 3.04 2.34 8.43
CA GLN A 139 2.24 1.81 7.33
C GLN A 139 2.75 2.30 5.97
N ALA A 140 3.06 3.58 5.82
CA ALA A 140 3.59 4.15 4.58
C ALA A 140 4.94 3.51 4.20
N LEU A 141 5.87 3.39 5.16
CA LEU A 141 7.16 2.74 4.93
C LEU A 141 7.00 1.26 4.54
N ALA A 142 6.07 0.53 5.17
CA ALA A 142 5.77 -0.86 4.84
C ALA A 142 5.25 -1.02 3.40
N ASP A 143 4.35 -0.13 2.97
CA ASP A 143 3.78 -0.13 1.62
C ASP A 143 4.86 0.21 0.57
N VAL A 144 5.69 1.22 0.85
CA VAL A 144 6.81 1.62 -0.02
C VAL A 144 7.84 0.49 -0.15
N ALA A 145 8.23 -0.15 0.95
CA ALA A 145 9.14 -1.30 0.94
C ALA A 145 8.57 -2.46 0.12
N THR A 146 7.28 -2.76 0.28
CA THR A 146 6.61 -3.82 -0.48
C THR A 146 6.57 -3.50 -1.99
N ALA A 147 6.28 -2.25 -2.36
CA ALA A 147 6.28 -1.81 -3.75
C ALA A 147 7.68 -1.88 -4.39
N LEU A 148 8.73 -1.48 -3.67
CA LEU A 148 10.12 -1.64 -4.11
C LEU A 148 10.47 -3.12 -4.32
N ALA A 149 10.09 -4.01 -3.41
CA ALA A 149 10.32 -5.44 -3.55
C ALA A 149 9.61 -6.03 -4.78
N GLN A 150 8.38 -5.59 -5.06
CA GLN A 150 7.63 -5.98 -6.27
C GLN A 150 8.30 -5.51 -7.55
N ALA A 151 8.92 -4.33 -7.54
CA ALA A 151 9.69 -3.80 -8.65
C ALA A 151 11.09 -4.44 -8.81
N GLY A 152 11.53 -5.23 -7.83
CA GLY A 152 12.83 -5.88 -7.82
C GLY A 152 13.96 -5.08 -7.16
N GLU A 153 13.63 -3.93 -6.56
CA GLU A 153 14.55 -3.03 -5.86
C GLU A 153 14.79 -3.50 -4.41
N TYR A 154 15.31 -4.72 -4.26
CA TYR A 154 15.35 -5.42 -2.97
C TYR A 154 16.21 -4.72 -1.91
N ALA A 155 17.37 -4.20 -2.29
CA ALA A 155 18.26 -3.54 -1.32
C ALA A 155 17.59 -2.30 -0.73
N SER A 156 16.96 -1.48 -1.57
CA SER A 156 16.18 -0.32 -1.13
C SER A 156 14.96 -0.74 -0.32
N ALA A 157 14.23 -1.77 -0.74
CA ALA A 157 13.08 -2.29 0.00
C ALA A 157 13.46 -2.70 1.43
N GLU A 158 14.62 -3.36 1.59
CA GLU A 158 15.13 -3.78 2.90
C GLU A 158 15.53 -2.59 3.76
N GLN A 159 16.26 -1.62 3.20
CA GLN A 159 16.62 -0.39 3.93
C GLN A 159 15.38 0.35 4.44
N ILE A 160 14.33 0.44 3.63
CA ILE A 160 13.08 1.10 4.03
C ILE A 160 12.33 0.29 5.09
N ALA A 161 12.30 -1.04 4.99
CA ALA A 161 11.73 -1.88 6.01
C ALA A 161 12.49 -1.78 7.35
N GLU A 162 13.81 -1.60 7.32
CA GLU A 162 14.65 -1.34 8.51
C GLU A 162 14.28 -0.02 9.23
N CYS A 163 13.76 0.98 8.51
CA CYS A 163 13.31 2.25 9.09
C CYS A 163 11.97 2.15 9.84
N ILE A 164 11.24 1.02 9.74
CA ILE A 164 9.96 0.84 10.44
C ILE A 164 10.22 0.66 11.94
N ALA A 165 9.78 1.63 12.74
CA ALA A 165 10.06 1.67 14.17
C ALA A 165 9.25 0.64 14.97
N ASN A 166 8.04 0.29 14.51
CA ASN A 166 7.21 -0.70 15.18
C ASN A 166 7.67 -2.13 14.78
N PRO A 167 8.15 -2.96 15.73
CA PRO A 167 8.72 -4.26 15.38
C PRO A 167 7.70 -5.25 14.78
N ASP A 168 6.45 -5.22 15.23
CA ASP A 168 5.39 -6.05 14.67
C ASP A 168 5.06 -5.64 13.22
N ALA A 169 5.04 -4.33 12.91
CA ALA A 169 4.85 -3.82 11.56
C ALA A 169 6.05 -4.15 10.66
N GLN A 170 7.27 -4.04 11.19
CA GLN A 170 8.50 -4.40 10.50
C GLN A 170 8.53 -5.90 10.16
N ALA A 171 8.21 -6.77 11.13
CA ALA A 171 8.12 -8.22 10.91
C ALA A 171 7.07 -8.60 9.86
N ARG A 172 5.88 -7.97 9.88
CA ARG A 172 4.86 -8.16 8.84
C ARG A 172 5.36 -7.72 7.45
N THR A 173 6.09 -6.62 7.38
CA THR A 173 6.68 -6.11 6.12
C THR A 173 7.69 -7.10 5.55
N TRP A 174 8.56 -7.67 6.40
CA TRP A 174 9.49 -8.71 5.99
C TRP A 174 8.79 -9.92 5.39
N VAL A 175 7.68 -10.37 5.99
CA VAL A 175 6.87 -11.49 5.46
C VAL A 175 6.21 -11.15 4.12
N ASN A 176 5.69 -9.92 3.96
CA ASN A 176 5.08 -9.47 2.70
C ASN A 176 6.11 -9.40 1.56
N MET A 177 7.31 -8.89 1.85
CA MET A 177 8.42 -8.86 0.91
C MET A 177 8.90 -10.28 0.57
N ALA A 178 8.97 -11.19 1.56
CA ALA A 178 9.32 -12.59 1.34
C ALA A 178 8.31 -13.28 0.43
N THR A 179 7.02 -13.05 0.64
CA THR A 179 5.93 -13.57 -0.21
C THR A 179 6.09 -13.09 -1.65
N THR A 180 6.38 -11.80 -1.83
CA THR A 180 6.67 -11.21 -3.15
C THR A 180 7.87 -11.88 -3.82
N LEU A 181 8.94 -12.14 -3.07
CA LEU A 181 10.13 -12.83 -3.56
C LEU A 181 9.86 -14.28 -3.96
N LEU A 182 9.01 -15.00 -3.21
CA LEU A 182 8.59 -16.35 -3.55
C LEU A 182 7.84 -16.39 -4.88
N GLN A 183 6.89 -15.48 -5.07
CA GLN A 183 6.17 -15.32 -6.33
C GLN A 183 7.10 -14.98 -7.50
N ALA A 184 8.18 -14.24 -7.24
CA ALA A 184 9.23 -13.94 -8.21
C ALA A 184 10.28 -15.06 -8.38
N GLY A 185 10.11 -16.23 -7.75
CA GLY A 185 11.03 -17.37 -7.87
C GLY A 185 12.37 -17.19 -7.15
N LYS A 186 12.42 -16.39 -6.07
CA LYS A 186 13.65 -16.06 -5.31
C LYS A 186 13.63 -16.61 -3.87
N PRO A 187 13.53 -17.94 -3.68
CA PRO A 187 13.30 -18.56 -2.38
C PRO A 187 14.42 -18.32 -1.36
N THR A 188 15.69 -18.23 -1.80
CA THR A 188 16.81 -17.97 -0.88
C THR A 188 16.74 -16.58 -0.26
N LYS A 189 16.37 -15.56 -1.04
CA LYS A 189 16.18 -14.20 -0.52
C LYS A 189 14.95 -14.12 0.37
N ALA A 190 13.86 -14.77 -0.03
CA ALA A 190 12.64 -14.87 0.78
C ALA A 190 12.92 -15.48 2.15
N ALA A 191 13.66 -16.59 2.21
CA ALA A 191 14.04 -17.23 3.45
C ALA A 191 14.81 -16.31 4.40
N ARG A 192 15.74 -15.51 3.87
CA ARG A 192 16.47 -14.53 4.69
C ARG A 192 15.53 -13.48 5.30
N LEU A 193 14.57 -12.98 4.54
CA LEU A 193 13.57 -12.03 5.06
C LEU A 193 12.65 -12.68 6.10
N LEU A 194 12.27 -13.94 5.91
CA LEU A 194 11.50 -14.69 6.91
C LEU A 194 12.30 -14.88 8.22
N GLY A 195 13.62 -15.08 8.13
CA GLY A 195 14.48 -15.09 9.30
C GLY A 195 14.51 -13.75 10.04
N ALA A 196 14.64 -12.64 9.30
CA ALA A 196 14.53 -11.30 9.87
C ALA A 196 13.17 -11.09 10.57
N ALA A 197 12.07 -11.50 9.94
CA ALA A 197 10.73 -11.39 10.53
C ALA A 197 10.62 -12.08 11.91
N LEU A 198 11.20 -13.28 12.06
CA LEU A 198 11.19 -14.02 13.33
C LEU A 198 12.08 -13.41 14.41
N SER A 199 13.12 -12.68 14.03
CA SER A 199 14.01 -11.99 14.98
C SER A 199 13.52 -10.62 15.41
N THR A 200 12.55 -10.03 14.69
CA THR A 200 12.13 -8.64 14.91
C THR A 200 10.89 -8.49 15.78
N GLY A 201 9.84 -9.27 15.54
CA GLY A 201 8.53 -9.07 16.17
C GLY A 201 7.96 -10.33 16.83
N ASP A 202 6.73 -10.25 17.34
CA ASP A 202 6.05 -11.42 17.90
C ASP A 202 5.64 -12.39 16.77
N TRP A 203 6.40 -13.48 16.65
CA TRP A 203 6.19 -14.50 15.63
C TRP A 203 4.82 -15.18 15.70
N THR A 204 4.15 -15.14 16.86
CA THR A 204 2.81 -15.75 17.02
C THR A 204 1.74 -15.01 16.21
N ARG A 205 2.02 -13.77 15.80
CA ARG A 205 1.13 -12.92 15.01
C ARG A 205 1.44 -12.93 13.51
N LEU A 206 2.47 -13.68 13.09
CA LEU A 206 2.86 -13.78 11.69
C LEU A 206 2.11 -14.91 10.97
N PRO A 207 1.80 -14.78 9.66
CA PRO A 207 1.20 -15.86 8.90
C PRO A 207 2.25 -16.97 8.66
N LEU A 208 2.24 -17.99 9.51
CA LEU A 208 3.21 -19.10 9.45
C LEU A 208 3.15 -19.91 8.15
N SER A 209 2.06 -19.80 7.38
CA SER A 209 1.92 -20.45 6.08
C SER A 209 3.01 -20.04 5.08
N THR A 210 3.45 -18.78 5.08
CA THR A 210 4.49 -18.29 4.16
C THR A 210 5.84 -19.00 4.38
N PHE A 211 6.06 -19.55 5.58
CA PHE A 211 7.28 -20.31 5.90
C PHE A 211 7.25 -21.72 5.32
N ALA A 212 6.07 -22.28 5.02
CA ALA A 212 5.96 -23.59 4.39
C ALA A 212 6.37 -23.57 2.90
N ASP A 213 6.35 -22.40 2.26
CA ASP A 213 6.65 -22.22 0.85
C ASP A 213 8.16 -22.09 0.54
N VAL A 214 9.00 -21.96 1.58
CA VAL A 214 10.47 -22.04 1.45
C VAL A 214 10.96 -23.47 1.67
N SER A 215 12.13 -23.81 1.11
CA SER A 215 12.68 -25.16 1.24
C SER A 215 12.96 -25.52 2.71
N PRO A 216 12.84 -26.80 3.12
CA PRO A 216 13.13 -27.22 4.50
C PRO A 216 14.54 -26.85 4.98
N ASN A 217 15.53 -26.86 4.07
CA ASN A 217 16.88 -26.41 4.38
C ASN A 217 16.94 -24.91 4.69
N ALA A 218 16.11 -24.12 4.03
CA ALA A 218 16.00 -22.69 4.29
C ALA A 218 15.33 -22.42 5.64
N ILE A 219 14.32 -23.21 6.03
CA ILE A 219 13.72 -23.17 7.37
C ILE A 219 14.76 -23.49 8.44
N ARG A 220 15.61 -24.50 8.21
CA ARG A 220 16.70 -24.83 9.14
C ARG A 220 17.72 -23.70 9.25
N ALA A 221 18.13 -23.10 8.13
CA ALA A 221 19.06 -21.97 8.13
C ALA A 221 18.48 -20.75 8.86
N ILE A 222 17.17 -20.52 8.74
CA ILE A 222 16.46 -19.50 9.52
C ILE A 222 16.56 -19.83 11.02
N ALA A 223 16.23 -21.06 11.42
CA ALA A 223 16.30 -21.49 12.81
C ALA A 223 17.72 -21.33 13.40
N ASP A 224 18.75 -21.77 12.67
CA ASP A 224 20.15 -21.66 13.07
C ASP A 224 20.60 -20.20 13.23
N ALA A 225 20.21 -19.33 12.29
CA ALA A 225 20.51 -17.90 12.36
C ALA A 225 19.85 -17.25 13.59
N THR A 226 18.57 -17.54 13.86
CA THR A 226 17.85 -17.00 15.02
C THR A 226 18.35 -17.54 16.36
N ALA A 227 18.84 -18.78 16.41
CA ALA A 227 19.41 -19.36 17.62
C ALA A 227 20.76 -18.71 17.98
N SER A 228 21.57 -18.35 16.98
CA SER A 228 22.87 -17.70 17.20
C SER A 228 22.74 -16.29 17.80
N THR A 229 21.72 -15.52 17.43
CA THR A 229 21.43 -14.20 18.00
C THR A 229 20.86 -14.27 19.41
N GLY A 230 20.16 -15.36 19.77
CA GLY A 230 19.67 -15.60 21.13
C GLY A 230 20.78 -15.93 22.13
N ASP A 231 21.82 -16.66 21.70
CA ASP A 231 22.99 -16.98 22.52
C ASP A 231 23.83 -15.74 22.86
N ASP A 232 23.88 -14.74 21.98
CA ASP A 232 24.57 -13.46 22.24
C ASP A 232 23.84 -12.60 23.29
N TRP A 233 22.51 -12.70 23.39
CA TRP A 233 21.73 -12.05 24.45
C TRP A 233 21.94 -12.72 25.82
N ILE A 234 22.03 -14.05 25.87
CA ILE A 234 22.28 -14.82 27.11
C ILE A 234 23.71 -14.60 27.63
N ARG A 235 24.68 -14.29 26.75
CA ARG A 235 26.06 -13.98 27.17
C ARG A 235 26.29 -12.52 27.56
N ALA A 236 25.37 -11.61 27.19
CA ALA A 236 25.47 -10.18 27.47
C ALA A 236 24.70 -9.72 28.73
N ASN A 237 23.94 -10.62 29.36
CA ASN A 237 23.15 -10.40 30.59
C ASN A 237 23.48 -11.43 31.67
#